data_AF-G7UUB2-F1
#
_entry.id   AF-G7UUB2-F1
#
_cell.length_a   1.000
_cell.length_b   1.000
_cell.length_c   1.000
_cell.angle_alpha   90.00
_cell.angle_beta   90.00
_cell.angle_gamma   90.00
#
_symmetry.space_group_name_H-M   'P 1'
#
loop_
_entity.id
_entity.type
_entity.pdbx_description
1 polymer ?
#
loop_
_entity_poly.entity_id
_entity_poly.type
_entity_poly.pdbx_seq_one_letter_code
_entity_poly.pdbx_strand_id
1 'polypeptide(L)'
;MDSSDRVSLEDLAEVRRALSVMSRRSLIAATAGGLIFSALAVVAWLWLHPGEPSTAVFLAVATYLLFGLPLLVRWLRHWRKIRRQLAAVEVKVRAGEVVYGSQVQFH
;
A
#
# COMPACT_ATOMS: atom_id res chain seq x y z
N MET A 1 3.87 24.72 24.63
CA MET A 1 3.47 23.52 23.87
C MET A 1 2.12 23.10 24.39
N ASP A 2 1.15 22.98 23.50
CA ASP A 2 -0.27 22.84 23.85
C ASP A 2 -0.58 21.39 24.29
N SER A 3 -1.43 21.21 25.30
CA SER A 3 -1.79 19.88 25.82
C SER A 3 -2.57 19.04 24.81
N SER A 4 -3.17 19.70 23.82
CA SER A 4 -3.90 19.14 22.68
C SER A 4 -3.02 18.43 21.65
N ASP A 5 -1.70 18.65 21.64
CA ASP A 5 -0.76 18.01 20.71
C ASP A 5 -0.14 16.72 21.29
N ARG A 6 -0.53 16.31 22.50
CA ARG A 6 -0.06 15.06 23.12
C ARG A 6 -0.78 13.87 22.52
N VAL A 7 -0.02 12.91 22.02
CA VAL A 7 -0.56 11.66 21.45
C VAL A 7 -1.11 10.78 22.57
N SER A 8 -2.42 10.50 22.53
CA SER A 8 -3.06 9.53 23.43
C SER A 8 -3.07 8.12 22.82
N LEU A 9 -3.35 7.12 23.65
CA LEU A 9 -3.55 5.74 23.17
C LEU A 9 -4.82 5.60 22.31
N GLU A 10 -5.81 6.46 22.51
CA GLU A 10 -7.04 6.51 21.73
C GLU A 10 -6.79 7.02 20.32
N ASP A 11 -5.97 8.07 20.17
CA ASP A 11 -5.54 8.60 18.86
C ASP A 11 -4.76 7.53 18.07
N LEU A 12 -3.87 6.79 18.74
CA LEU A 12 -3.11 5.71 18.12
C LEU A 12 -4.01 4.55 17.65
N ALA A 13 -5.10 4.27 18.38
CA ALA A 13 -6.08 3.26 17.99
C ALA A 13 -6.89 3.71 16.77
N GLU A 14 -7.27 4.99 16.70
CA GLU A 14 -7.95 5.58 15.55
C GLU A 14 -7.05 5.56 14.30
N VAL A 15 -5.81 6.02 14.44
CA VAL A 15 -4.80 5.99 13.36
C VAL A 15 -4.58 4.57 12.87
N ARG A 16 -4.51 3.57 13.77
CA ARG A 16 -4.39 2.15 13.37
C ARG A 16 -5.57 1.69 12.52
N ARG A 17 -6.80 2.06 12.89
CA ARG A 17 -8.01 1.73 12.11
C ARG A 17 -7.96 2.39 10.74
N ALA A 18 -7.66 3.69 10.67
CA ALA A 18 -7.53 4.43 9.42
C ALA A 18 -6.47 3.82 8.50
N LEU A 19 -5.28 3.50 9.03
CA LEU A 19 -4.20 2.85 8.30
C LEU A 19 -4.59 1.48 7.77
N SER A 20 -5.36 0.70 8.53
CA SER A 20 -5.82 -0.63 8.08
C SER A 20 -6.74 -0.53 6.86
N VAL A 21 -7.67 0.44 6.87
CA VAL A 21 -8.60 0.70 5.77
C VAL A 21 -7.85 1.21 4.55
N MET A 22 -6.95 2.18 4.73
CA MET A 22 -6.18 2.78 3.63
C MET A 22 -5.18 1.79 3.03
N SER A 23 -4.54 0.95 3.86
CA SER A 23 -3.67 -0.14 3.43
C SER A 23 -4.43 -1.15 2.58
N ARG A 24 -5.63 -1.55 3.02
CA ARG A 24 -6.46 -2.46 2.24
C ARG A 24 -6.87 -1.86 0.90
N ARG A 25 -7.35 -0.60 0.89
CA ARG A 25 -7.78 0.08 -0.35
C ARG A 25 -6.66 0.24 -1.36
N SER A 26 -5.48 0.67 -0.91
CA SER A 26 -4.31 0.84 -1.79
C SER A 26 -3.78 -0.48 -2.32
N LEU A 27 -3.78 -1.56 -1.51
CA LEU A 27 -3.41 -2.89 -2.00
C LEU A 27 -4.41 -3.42 -3.03
N ILE A 28 -5.73 -3.25 -2.80
CA ILE A 28 -6.75 -3.61 -3.78
C ILE A 28 -6.54 -2.82 -5.07
N ALA A 29 -6.32 -1.51 -4.99
CA ALA A 29 -6.09 -0.66 -6.15
C ALA A 29 -4.82 -1.06 -6.92
N ALA A 30 -3.73 -1.40 -6.21
CA ALA A 30 -2.48 -1.86 -6.84
C ALA A 30 -2.67 -3.20 -7.58
N THR A 31 -3.36 -4.17 -6.96
CA THR A 31 -3.66 -5.46 -7.59
C THR A 31 -4.58 -5.27 -8.80
N ALA A 32 -5.69 -4.55 -8.64
CA ALA A 32 -6.65 -4.31 -9.70
C ALA A 32 -6.02 -3.55 -10.87
N GLY A 33 -5.23 -2.51 -10.59
CA GLY A 33 -4.51 -1.75 -11.61
C GLY A 33 -3.55 -2.62 -12.43
N GLY A 34 -2.79 -3.49 -11.77
CA GLY A 34 -1.90 -4.44 -12.46
C GLY A 34 -2.66 -5.42 -13.37
N LEU A 35 -3.79 -5.97 -12.89
CA LEU A 35 -4.63 -6.88 -13.67
C LEU A 35 -5.30 -6.18 -14.86
N ILE A 36 -5.86 -4.98 -14.65
CA ILE A 36 -6.50 -4.18 -15.71
C ILE A 36 -5.49 -3.84 -16.79
N PHE A 37 -4.29 -3.37 -16.42
CA PHE A 37 -3.24 -3.05 -17.38
C PHE A 37 -2.84 -4.28 -18.22
N SER A 38 -2.67 -5.44 -17.56
CA SER A 38 -2.32 -6.69 -18.24
C SER A 38 -3.44 -7.13 -19.19
N ALA A 39 -4.69 -7.00 -18.79
CA ALA A 39 -5.84 -7.32 -19.64
C ALA A 39 -5.93 -6.40 -20.86
N LEU A 40 -5.68 -5.10 -20.70
CA LEU A 40 -5.64 -4.16 -21.82
C LEU A 40 -4.51 -4.49 -22.80
N ALA A 41 -3.33 -4.87 -22.31
CA ALA A 41 -2.23 -5.31 -23.16
C ALA A 41 -2.58 -6.57 -23.97
N VAL A 42 -3.26 -7.54 -23.35
CA VAL A 42 -3.77 -8.75 -24.03
C VAL A 42 -4.79 -8.42 -25.11
N VAL A 43 -5.78 -7.59 -24.79
CA VAL A 43 -6.83 -7.18 -25.74
C VAL A 43 -6.22 -6.43 -26.92
N ALA A 44 -5.28 -5.51 -26.66
CA ALA A 44 -4.56 -4.80 -27.71
C ALA A 44 -3.74 -5.76 -28.60
N TRP A 45 -3.06 -6.74 -28.00
CA TRP A 45 -2.29 -7.73 -28.76
C TRP A 45 -3.20 -8.60 -29.64
N LEU A 46 -4.27 -9.16 -29.09
CA LEU A 46 -5.20 -10.02 -29.83
C LEU A 46 -5.94 -9.26 -30.93
N TRP A 47 -6.15 -7.96 -30.77
CA TRP A 47 -6.72 -7.13 -31.82
C TRP A 47 -5.78 -6.98 -33.03
N LEU A 48 -4.46 -6.93 -32.80
CA LEU A 48 -3.44 -6.87 -33.85
C LEU A 48 -3.07 -8.25 -34.41
N HIS A 49 -3.07 -9.28 -33.55
CA HIS A 49 -2.62 -10.64 -33.83
C HIS A 49 -3.64 -11.68 -33.30
N PRO A 50 -4.81 -11.82 -33.95
CA PRO A 50 -5.91 -12.66 -33.45
C PRO A 50 -5.59 -14.17 -33.41
N GLY A 51 -4.58 -14.61 -34.16
CA GLY A 51 -4.15 -16.02 -34.22
C GLY A 51 -3.15 -16.44 -33.15
N GLU A 52 -2.73 -15.54 -32.25
CA GLU A 52 -1.62 -15.79 -31.31
C GLU A 52 -2.03 -15.69 -29.82
N PRO A 53 -2.97 -16.54 -29.35
CA PRO A 53 -3.41 -16.51 -27.97
C PRO A 53 -2.32 -16.89 -26.96
N SER A 54 -1.37 -17.75 -27.35
CA SER A 54 -0.23 -18.13 -26.50
C SER A 54 0.69 -16.93 -26.21
N THR A 55 1.02 -16.14 -27.22
CA THR A 55 1.81 -14.91 -27.09
C THR A 55 1.09 -13.88 -26.23
N ALA A 56 -0.24 -13.77 -26.38
CA ALA A 56 -1.06 -12.87 -25.57
C ALA A 56 -1.01 -13.25 -24.08
N VAL A 57 -1.12 -14.54 -23.74
CA VAL A 57 -0.99 -15.01 -22.36
C VAL A 57 0.40 -14.70 -21.80
N PHE A 58 1.46 -14.94 -22.58
CA PHE A 58 2.82 -14.58 -22.17
C PHE A 58 2.96 -13.09 -21.89
N LEU A 59 2.41 -12.23 -22.76
CA LEU A 59 2.36 -10.79 -22.57
C LEU A 59 1.61 -10.38 -21.29
N ALA A 60 0.48 -11.04 -20.98
CA ALA A 60 -0.27 -10.79 -19.76
C ALA A 60 0.59 -11.06 -18.51
N VAL A 61 1.28 -12.20 -18.49
CA VAL A 61 2.15 -12.60 -17.38
C VAL A 61 3.34 -11.65 -17.28
N ALA A 62 4.00 -11.35 -18.40
CA ALA A 62 5.16 -10.46 -18.43
C ALA A 62 4.81 -9.04 -17.96
N THR A 63 3.71 -8.47 -18.44
CA THR A 63 3.25 -7.13 -18.03
C THR A 63 2.85 -7.09 -16.56
N TYR A 64 2.17 -8.12 -16.06
CA TYR A 64 1.86 -8.20 -14.64
C TYR A 64 3.12 -8.30 -13.78
N LEU A 65 4.09 -9.13 -14.16
CA LEU A 65 5.34 -9.30 -13.41
C LEU A 65 6.23 -8.05 -13.43
N LEU A 66 6.25 -7.30 -14.53
CA LEU A 66 7.08 -6.10 -14.66
C LEU A 66 6.44 -4.84 -14.06
N PHE A 67 5.11 -4.73 -14.06
CA PHE A 67 4.42 -3.51 -13.64
C PHE A 67 3.50 -3.72 -12.42
N GLY A 68 2.67 -4.76 -12.44
CA GLY A 68 1.72 -5.05 -11.37
C GLY A 68 2.40 -5.51 -10.08
N LEU A 69 3.28 -6.51 -10.17
CA LEU A 69 3.94 -7.09 -9.01
C LEU A 69 4.86 -6.10 -8.29
N PRO A 70 5.72 -5.30 -8.95
CA PRO A 70 6.58 -4.34 -8.27
C PRO A 70 5.77 -3.24 -7.58
N LEU A 71 4.66 -2.80 -8.19
CA LEU A 71 3.74 -1.84 -7.59
C LEU A 71 3.12 -2.41 -6.30
N LEU A 72 2.62 -3.66 -6.35
CA LEU A 72 2.08 -4.35 -5.18
C LEU A 72 3.13 -4.48 -4.06
N VAL A 73 4.34 -4.92 -4.40
CA VAL A 73 5.45 -5.07 -3.45
C VAL A 73 5.82 -3.72 -2.82
N ARG A 74 5.86 -2.65 -3.61
CA ARG A 74 6.13 -1.29 -3.10
C ARG A 74 5.11 -0.89 -2.05
N TRP A 75 3.81 -1.07 -2.32
CA TRP A 75 2.75 -0.75 -1.37
C TRP A 75 2.81 -1.63 -0.11
N LEU A 76 3.06 -2.93 -0.26
CA LEU A 76 3.24 -3.84 0.87
C LEU A 76 4.39 -3.39 1.79
N ARG A 77 5.54 -3.01 1.21
CA ARG A 77 6.70 -2.52 1.96
C ARG A 77 6.39 -1.18 2.65
N HIS A 78 5.75 -0.26 1.94
CA HIS A 78 5.35 1.03 2.48
C HIS A 78 4.44 0.90 3.71
N TRP A 79 3.37 0.10 3.62
CA TRP A 79 2.48 -0.12 4.77
C TRP A 79 3.13 -0.90 5.92
N ARG A 80 4.06 -1.82 5.62
CA ARG A 80 4.86 -2.46 6.67
C ARG A 80 5.73 -1.45 7.42
N LYS A 81 6.32 -0.48 6.72
CA LYS A 81 7.14 0.58 7.34
C LYS A 81 6.30 1.49 8.23
N ILE A 82 5.15 1.96 7.75
CA ILE A 82 4.24 2.81 8.54
C ILE A 82 3.75 2.08 9.79
N ARG A 83 3.36 0.81 9.68
CA ARG A 83 2.95 0.02 10.86
C ARG A 83 4.05 -0.12 11.90
N ARG A 84 5.31 -0.28 11.48
CA ARG A 84 6.47 -0.33 12.39
C ARG A 84 6.69 1.00 13.09
N GLN A 85 6.59 2.12 12.36
CA GLN A 85 6.71 3.45 12.93
C GLN A 85 5.61 3.72 13.97
N LEU A 86 4.36 3.35 13.66
CA LEU A 86 3.25 3.48 14.60
C LEU A 86 3.47 2.65 15.87
N ALA A 87 3.92 1.39 15.72
CA ALA A 87 4.20 0.52 16.86
C ALA A 87 5.33 1.10 17.75
N ALA A 88 6.35 1.72 17.15
CA ALA A 88 7.42 2.38 17.89
C ALA A 88 6.90 3.57 18.71
N VAL A 89 5.98 4.38 18.15
CA VAL A 89 5.34 5.49 18.87
C VAL A 89 4.47 4.95 20.02
N GLU A 90 3.70 3.90 19.78
CA GLU A 90 2.84 3.29 20.81
C GLU A 90 3.64 2.75 21.99
N VAL A 91 4.80 2.13 21.76
CA VAL A 91 5.68 1.67 22.85
C VAL A 91 6.14 2.83 23.73
N LYS A 92 6.51 3.97 23.13
CA LYS A 92 6.91 5.18 23.88
C LYS A 92 5.77 5.75 24.71
N VAL A 93 4.59 5.90 24.12
CA VAL A 93 3.40 6.40 24.82
C VAL A 93 3.00 5.45 25.97
N ARG A 94 3.06 4.13 25.76
CA ARG A 94 2.81 3.15 26.85
C ARG A 94 3.85 3.18 27.96
N ALA A 95 5.09 3.57 27.67
CA ALA A 95 6.13 3.77 28.68
C ALA A 95 5.92 5.06 29.50
N GLY A 96 4.88 5.85 29.19
CA GLY A 96 4.59 7.13 29.85
C GLY A 96 5.39 8.31 29.28
N GLU A 97 6.10 8.12 28.15
CA GLU A 97 6.78 9.22 27.47
C GLU A 97 5.74 10.14 26.80
N VAL A 98 5.92 11.45 26.97
CA VAL A 98 5.08 12.45 26.30
C VAL A 98 5.56 12.61 24.86
N VAL A 99 4.82 12.00 23.92
CA VAL A 99 5.06 12.15 22.48
C VAL A 99 4.10 13.16 21.89
N TYR A 100 4.63 14.09 21.10
CA TYR A 100 3.84 15.12 20.42
C TYR A 100 3.55 14.71 18.97
N GLY A 101 2.33 14.94 18.50
CA GLY A 101 1.91 14.59 17.14
C GLY A 101 2.78 15.28 16.08
N SER A 102 3.17 16.52 16.33
CA SER A 102 4.12 17.30 15.52
C SER A 102 5.51 16.66 15.33
N GLN A 103 5.93 15.75 16.22
CA GLN A 103 7.20 15.03 16.12
C GLN A 103 7.09 13.69 15.40
N VAL A 104 5.87 13.21 15.13
CA VAL A 104 5.62 11.93 14.47
C VAL A 104 5.51 12.14 12.96
N GLN A 105 6.57 11.81 12.23
CA GLN A 105 6.53 11.78 10.76
C GLN A 105 6.57 10.35 10.24
N PHE A 106 5.55 10.00 9.45
CA PHE A 106 5.53 8.74 8.71
C PHE A 106 6.20 8.95 7.34
N HIS A 107 7.12 8.04 6.97
CA HIS A 107 7.87 8.10 5.72
C HIS A 107 7.76 6.79 4.95
#